data_AF-A0A354FBM8-F1
#
_entry.id   AF-A0A354FBM8-F1
#
_cell.length_a   1.000
_cell.length_b   1.000
_cell.length_c   1.000
_cell.angle_alpha   90.00
_cell.angle_beta   90.00
_cell.angle_gamma   90.00
#
_symmetry.space_group_name_H-M   'P 1'
#
loop_
_entity.id
_entity.type
_entity.pdbx_description
1 polymer ?
#
loop_
_entity_poly.entity_id
_entity_poly.type
_entity_poly.pdbx_seq_one_letter_code
_entity_poly.pdbx_strand_id
1 'polypeptide(L)' 'ADDYITKPFRLRELISRINSVLRRYSRQPDTRTEINLGDIRINPAGAKVYKNKQLIWLTALEYKLL' A
#
# COMPACT_ATOMS: atom_id res chain seq x y z
N ALA A 1 0.17 -0.59 -22.10
CA ALA A 1 -0.96 -0.11 -22.92
C ALA A 1 -1.02 1.39 -22.74
N ASP A 2 -0.51 2.13 -23.73
CA ASP A 2 -0.34 3.58 -23.67
C ASP A 2 -1.68 4.28 -23.90
N ASP A 3 -2.09 5.15 -22.98
CA ASP A 3 -3.35 5.88 -23.02
C ASP A 3 -3.29 7.02 -24.05
N TYR A 4 -3.77 6.79 -25.28
CA TYR A 4 -3.91 7.82 -26.31
C TYR A 4 -5.30 8.49 -26.25
N ILE A 5 -5.34 9.81 -26.47
CA ILE A 5 -6.56 10.61 -26.63
C ILE A 5 -6.52 11.31 -28.00
N THR A 6 -7.59 11.18 -28.77
CA THR A 6 -7.78 11.86 -30.05
C THR A 6 -8.26 13.31 -29.84
N LYS A 7 -7.76 14.25 -30.65
CA LYS A 7 -8.26 15.64 -30.65
C LYS A 7 -9.60 15.79 -31.39
N PRO A 8 -10.44 16.79 -31.04
CA PRO A 8 -10.34 17.67 -29.87
C PRO A 8 -10.89 16.98 -28.61
N PHE A 9 -10.23 17.18 -27.47
CA PHE A 9 -10.63 16.59 -26.18
C PHE A 9 -10.88 17.67 -25.13
N ARG A 10 -11.70 17.35 -24.13
CA ARG A 10 -11.99 18.26 -23.01
C ARG A 10 -10.95 18.08 -21.90
N LEU A 11 -10.52 19.18 -21.28
CA LEU A 11 -9.52 19.14 -20.20
C LEU A 11 -9.93 18.21 -19.04
N ARG A 12 -11.22 18.17 -18.71
CA ARG A 12 -11.77 17.27 -17.67
C ARG A 12 -11.56 15.80 -17.99
N GLU A 13 -11.63 15.41 -19.26
CA GLU A 13 -11.43 14.03 -19.70
C GLU A 13 -9.96 13.61 -19.57
N LEU A 14 -9.04 14.51 -19.95
CA LEU A 14 -7.61 14.30 -19.79
C LEU A 14 -7.24 14.11 -18.31
N ILE A 15 -7.73 14.98 -17.41
CA ILE A 15 -7.50 14.87 -15.96
C ILE A 15 -8.05 13.54 -15.43
N SER A 16 -9.23 13.11 -15.87
CA SER A 16 -9.84 11.84 -15.44
C SER A 16 -9.00 10.63 -15.84
N ARG A 17 -8.44 10.62 -17.07
CA ARG A 17 -7.53 9.56 -17.53
C ARG A 17 -6.21 9.54 -16.76
N ILE A 18 -5.59 10.71 -16.53
CA ILE A 18 -4.38 10.81 -15.70
C ILE A 18 -4.62 10.21 -14.31
N ASN A 19 -5.72 10.61 -13.65
CA ASN A 19 -6.06 10.08 -12.32
C ASN A 19 -6.33 8.56 -12.35
N SER A 20 -6.92 8.04 -13.43
CA SER A 20 -7.17 6.61 -13.61
C SER A 20 -5.86 5.81 -13.72
N VAL A 21 -4.89 6.32 -14.48
CA VAL A 21 -3.56 5.73 -14.60
C VAL A 21 -2.82 5.77 -13.27
N LEU A 22 -2.78 6.93 -12.62
CA LEU A 22 -2.15 7.08 -11.30
C LEU A 22 -2.75 6.13 -10.26
N ARG A 23 -4.07 5.91 -10.26
CA ARG A 23 -4.73 4.93 -9.39
C ARG A 23 -4.31 3.48 -9.70
N ARG A 24 -4.00 3.14 -10.96
CA ARG A 24 -3.47 1.80 -11.30
C ARG A 24 -2.06 1.61 -10.76
N TYR A 25 -1.24 2.65 -10.78
CA TYR A 25 0.10 2.62 -10.18
C TYR A 25 0.05 2.65 -8.64
N SER A 26 -0.88 3.41 -8.05
CA SER A 26 -1.12 3.41 -6.59
C SER A 26 -1.81 2.14 -6.09
N ARG A 27 -2.25 1.26 -7.00
CA ARG A 27 -2.74 -0.10 -6.70
C ARG A 27 -1.61 -1.13 -6.75
N GLN A 28 -0.34 -0.74 -6.74
CA GLN A 28 0.61 -1.59 -6.03
C GLN A 28 0.06 -1.75 -4.62
N PRO A 29 -0.13 -2.99 -4.12
CA PRO A 29 -0.66 -3.20 -2.79
C PRO A 29 0.18 -2.34 -1.85
N ASP A 30 -0.50 -1.44 -1.12
CA ASP A 30 0.09 -0.57 -0.12
C ASP A 30 1.27 -1.32 0.51
N THR A 31 2.49 -0.81 0.35
CA THR A 31 3.73 -1.43 0.86
C THR A 31 3.78 -1.42 2.41
N ARG A 32 2.61 -1.37 3.05
CA ARG A 32 2.29 -1.93 4.36
C ARG A 32 1.87 -3.39 4.23
N THR A 33 2.44 -4.10 3.26
CA THR A 33 2.31 -5.54 3.09
C THR A 33 2.77 -6.17 4.40
N GLU A 34 1.95 -7.06 4.98
CA GLU A 34 2.31 -7.74 6.21
C GLU A 34 3.71 -8.37 6.05
N ILE A 35 4.63 -8.02 6.94
CA ILE A 35 5.99 -8.54 6.91
C ILE A 35 5.95 -9.91 7.59
N ASN A 36 6.23 -10.97 6.85
CA ASN A 36 6.25 -12.34 7.37
C ASN A 36 7.70 -12.83 7.46
N LEU A 37 8.16 -13.15 8.67
CA LEU A 37 9.46 -13.75 8.95
C LEU A 37 9.25 -15.04 9.77
N GLY A 38 9.20 -16.18 9.08
CA GLY A 38 8.93 -17.47 9.72
C GLY A 38 7.62 -17.43 10.52
N ASP A 39 7.72 -17.62 11.83
CA ASP A 39 6.58 -17.61 12.74
C ASP A 39 6.12 -16.20 13.16
N ILE A 40 6.85 -15.16 12.75
CA ILE A 40 6.58 -13.76 13.08
C ILE A 40 5.85 -13.09 11.93
N ARG A 41 4.77 -12.37 12.24
CA ARG A 41 4.04 -11.54 11.29
C ARG A 41 3.87 -10.13 11.84
N ILE A 42 4.29 -9.14 11.08
CA ILE A 42 4.21 -7.72 11.46
C ILE A 42 3.24 -7.04 10.52
N ASN A 43 2.29 -6.30 11.07
CA ASN A 43 1.39 -5.41 10.35
C ASN A 43 1.80 -3.96 10.65
N PRO A 44 2.56 -3.30 9.75
CA PRO A 44 3.04 -1.94 9.95
C PRO A 44 1.91 -0.90 9.95
N ALA A 45 0.79 -1.18 9.30
CA ALA A 45 -0.37 -0.29 9.26
C ALA A 45 -1.01 -0.12 10.64
N GLY A 46 -1.07 -1.22 11.40
CA GLY A 46 -1.68 -1.26 12.73
C GLY A 46 -0.69 -1.27 13.90
N ALA A 47 0.62 -1.20 13.64
CA ALA A 47 1.67 -1.44 14.63
C ALA A 47 1.45 -2.73 15.45
N LYS A 48 1.04 -3.81 14.77
CA LYS A 48 0.76 -5.11 15.41
C LYS A 48 1.81 -6.13 15.04
N VAL A 49 2.24 -6.92 16.02
CA VAL A 49 3.18 -8.02 15.83
C VAL A 49 2.54 -9.30 16.32
N TYR A 50 2.67 -10.36 15.55
CA TYR A 50 2.17 -11.69 15.87
C TYR A 50 3.35 -12.67 15.88
N LYS A 51 3.32 -13.63 16.80
CA LYS A 51 4.20 -14.81 16.80
C LYS A 51 3.34 -16.05 16.96
N ASN A 52 3.55 -17.07 16.12
CA ASN A 52 2.71 -18.28 16.16
C ASN A 52 1.20 -17.97 16.10
N LYS A 53 0.82 -16.93 15.34
CA LYS A 53 -0.56 -16.40 15.23
C LYS A 53 -1.12 -15.74 16.50
N GLN A 54 -0.36 -15.62 17.58
CA GLN A 54 -0.76 -14.86 18.78
C GLN A 54 -0.24 -13.42 18.71
N LEU A 55 -1.08 -12.47 19.10
CA LEU A 55 -0.71 -11.05 19.19
C LEU A 55 0.30 -10.86 20.32
N ILE A 56 1.44 -10.23 20.00
CA ILE A 56 2.42 -9.76 20.97
C ILE A 56 2.17 -8.28 21.22
N TRP A 57 2.05 -7.91 22.48
CA TRP A 57 2.02 -6.53 22.91
C TRP A 57 3.45 -6.02 23.03
N LEU A 58 3.78 -4.99 22.26
CA LEU A 58 5.06 -4.30 22.33
C LEU A 58 4.79 -2.87 22.79
N THR A 59 5.69 -2.36 23.63
CA THR A 59 5.78 -0.93 23.90
C THR A 59 6.20 -0.19 22.62
N ALA A 60 5.97 1.12 22.58
CA ALA A 60 6.40 1.94 21.44
C ALA A 60 7.91 1.87 21.19
N LEU A 61 8.72 1.70 22.24
CA LEU A 61 10.17 1.58 22.12
C LEU A 61 10.59 0.24 21.52
N GLU A 62 10.01 -0.87 21.99
CA GLU A 62 10.29 -2.20 21.46
C GLU A 62 9.85 -2.33 19.99
N TYR A 63 8.69 -1.77 19.64
CA TYR A 63 8.24 -1.77 18.25
C TYR A 63 9.16 -0.95 17.33
N LYS A 64 9.76 0.14 17.84
CA LYS A 64 10.70 0.97 17.07
C LYS A 64 12.06 0.29 16.83
N LEU A 65 12.41 -0.71 17.64
CA LEU A 65 13.66 -1.47 17.52
C LEU A 65 13.58 -2.63 16.52
N LEU A 66 12.37 -3.03 16.10
CA LEU A 66 12.12 -4.03 15.05
C LEU A 66 12.47 -3.49 13.66
#